data_AF-A0A813R051-F1
#
_entry.id   AF-A0A813R051-F1
#
_cell.length_a   1.000
_cell.length_b   1.000
_cell.length_c   1.000
_cell.angle_alpha   90.00
_cell.angle_beta   90.00
_cell.angle_gamma   90.00
#
_symmetry.space_group_name_H-M   'P 1'
#
loop_
_entity.id
_entity.type
_entity.pdbx_description
1 polymer ?
#
loop_
_entity_poly.entity_id
_entity_poly.type
_entity_poly.pdbx_seq_one_letter_code
_entity_poly.pdbx_strand_id
1 'polypeptide(L)'
;MSSLRTQVINLYKNLLYYGKDYPLGNDYFITRLRKAFNSNRTISDPVQIEQLIKRGEFVIKEIDALYKLKKYHLDDLNKQLDSCLDEKLVLVTTSSSKHDLLLDQLNSKYKVFNFIRSNLFYDQAAKFFSSLTKDNFLLNTYINADYLVYNFECLETKPFDEGLNFLSKKITLDKFNLKLKHSISIIEKCLKNRANNSQTCISFNGGKDCCVVLFLFYACALRIGYKFPLNLLIINIKNSFPEMDFFIDTIIKNFYKQSLNLIIFDDTSKSLKDCLCDLKLSHPDLDSILMGTRRTDGSYFKTMPEFAPTDKDWPEYLRVNPILDWSYSEIWYFIRALKLPYCSLYEHGYTSLDSSTNTIPNKALLKSDGTYLPAYYLENEQLERESRLKYAKL
;
A
#
# COMPACT_ATOMS: atom_id res chain seq x y z
N MET A 1 -17.43 38.04 13.07
CA MET A 1 -16.40 36.98 13.00
C MET A 1 -16.77 35.88 13.97
N SER A 2 -16.75 34.61 13.54
CA SER A 2 -17.03 33.46 14.41
C SER A 2 -15.88 33.28 15.40
N SER A 3 -16.17 33.23 16.71
CA SER A 3 -15.14 32.98 17.74
C SER A 3 -14.38 31.67 17.47
N LEU A 4 -13.09 31.58 17.83
CA LEU A 4 -12.30 30.35 17.67
C LEU A 4 -12.97 29.15 18.33
N ARG A 5 -13.63 29.36 19.48
CA ARG A 5 -14.43 28.35 20.16
C ARG A 5 -15.56 27.80 19.27
N THR A 6 -16.26 28.67 18.56
CA THR A 6 -17.32 28.27 17.61
C THR A 6 -16.75 27.46 16.46
N GLN A 7 -15.58 27.84 15.93
CA GLN A 7 -14.91 27.13 14.83
C GLN A 7 -14.48 25.71 15.25
N VAL A 8 -13.89 25.56 16.45
CA VAL A 8 -13.51 24.24 17.00
C VAL A 8 -14.73 23.34 17.20
N ILE A 9 -15.84 23.88 17.72
CA ILE A 9 -17.10 23.13 17.90
C ILE A 9 -17.64 22.66 16.55
N ASN A 10 -17.66 23.54 15.55
CA ASN A 10 -18.14 23.21 14.21
C ASN A 10 -17.26 22.15 13.54
N LEU A 11 -15.94 22.26 13.67
CA LEU A 11 -14.99 21.28 13.18
C LEU A 11 -15.25 19.89 13.80
N TYR A 12 -15.45 19.81 15.12
CA TYR A 12 -15.76 18.56 15.80
C TYR A 12 -17.06 17.92 15.29
N LYS A 13 -18.12 18.73 15.11
CA LYS A 13 -19.40 18.28 14.54
C LYS A 13 -19.25 17.78 13.11
N ASN A 14 -18.49 18.49 12.29
CA ASN A 14 -18.24 18.10 10.91
C ASN A 14 -17.47 16.78 10.85
N LEU A 15 -16.39 16.63 11.64
CA LEU A 15 -15.66 15.37 11.71
C LEU A 15 -16.56 14.22 12.17
N LEU A 16 -17.43 14.42 13.17
CA LEU A 16 -18.42 13.40 13.55
C LEU A 16 -19.37 13.03 12.40
N TYR A 17 -19.82 14.00 11.61
CA TYR A 17 -20.68 13.76 10.45
C TYR A 17 -19.95 12.95 9.37
N TYR A 18 -18.75 13.39 8.97
CA TYR A 18 -17.93 12.69 7.97
C TYR A 18 -17.48 11.30 8.47
N GLY A 19 -17.35 11.13 9.78
CA GLY A 19 -16.97 9.87 10.43
C GLY A 19 -18.04 8.78 10.48
N LYS A 20 -19.31 9.10 10.21
CA LYS A 20 -20.43 8.13 10.33
C LYS A 20 -20.24 6.90 9.44
N ASP A 21 -19.80 7.13 8.21
CA ASP A 21 -19.56 6.09 7.21
C ASP A 21 -18.08 5.76 7.03
N TYR A 22 -17.26 6.12 8.01
CA TYR A 22 -15.83 5.86 7.97
C TYR A 22 -15.58 4.34 7.79
N PRO A 23 -14.62 3.91 6.96
CA PRO A 23 -14.48 2.49 6.59
C PRO A 23 -14.28 1.55 7.78
N LEU A 24 -13.73 2.05 8.89
CA LEU A 24 -13.51 1.30 10.13
C LEU A 24 -14.68 1.30 11.11
N GLY A 25 -15.79 1.93 10.75
CA GLY A 25 -16.96 2.08 11.59
C GLY A 25 -16.93 3.37 12.40
N ASN A 26 -18.15 3.84 12.72
CA ASN A 26 -18.39 5.09 13.43
C ASN A 26 -17.69 5.12 14.81
N ASP A 27 -17.75 4.03 15.56
CA ASP A 27 -17.19 3.95 16.92
C ASP A 27 -15.66 4.07 16.94
N TYR A 28 -14.99 3.47 15.96
CA TYR A 28 -13.55 3.62 15.78
C TYR A 28 -13.16 5.08 15.53
N PHE A 29 -13.87 5.73 14.59
CA PHE A 29 -13.61 7.12 14.23
C PHE A 29 -13.87 8.05 15.41
N ILE A 30 -15.00 7.89 16.09
CA ILE A 30 -15.37 8.66 17.29
C ILE A 30 -14.31 8.51 18.39
N THR A 31 -13.78 7.31 18.61
CA THR A 31 -12.78 7.06 19.65
C THR A 31 -11.49 7.85 19.40
N ARG A 32 -11.01 7.85 18.15
CA ARG A 32 -9.81 8.62 17.76
C ARG A 32 -10.06 10.12 17.73
N LEU A 33 -11.22 10.55 17.25
CA LEU A 33 -11.62 11.96 17.26
C LEU A 33 -11.64 12.51 18.69
N ARG A 34 -12.27 11.79 19.63
CA ARG A 34 -12.30 12.17 21.05
C ARG A 34 -10.91 12.24 21.66
N LYS A 35 -10.04 11.26 21.36
CA LYS A 35 -8.64 11.26 21.83
C LYS A 35 -7.89 12.50 21.34
N ALA A 36 -8.02 12.85 20.05
CA ALA A 36 -7.35 14.00 19.45
C ALA A 36 -7.84 15.35 20.00
N PHE A 37 -9.13 15.50 20.29
CA PHE A 37 -9.66 16.72 20.91
C PHE A 37 -9.28 16.80 22.40
N ASN A 38 -9.31 15.67 23.12
CA ASN A 38 -8.90 15.62 24.52
C ASN A 38 -7.41 15.94 24.73
N SER A 39 -6.52 15.46 23.86
CA SER A 39 -5.09 15.75 23.95
C SER A 39 -4.76 17.22 23.74
N ASN A 40 -5.62 17.97 23.05
CA ASN A 40 -5.44 19.37 22.73
C ASN A 40 -6.29 20.32 23.61
N ARG A 41 -7.00 19.80 24.62
CA ARG A 41 -7.97 20.56 25.42
C ARG A 41 -7.37 21.73 26.23
N THR A 42 -6.08 21.67 26.53
CA THR A 42 -5.37 22.65 27.35
C THR A 42 -4.74 23.78 26.53
N ILE A 43 -4.80 23.70 25.19
CA ILE A 43 -4.22 24.69 24.30
C ILE A 43 -5.08 25.95 24.32
N SER A 44 -4.49 27.08 24.68
CA SER A 44 -5.13 28.40 24.77
C SER A 44 -4.55 29.42 23.79
N ASP A 45 -3.41 29.13 23.15
CA ASP A 45 -2.77 30.00 22.18
C ASP A 45 -3.61 30.07 20.88
N PRO A 46 -4.11 31.27 20.49
CA PRO A 46 -4.93 31.45 19.29
C PRO A 46 -4.28 30.94 18.01
N VAL A 47 -2.96 31.11 17.85
CA VAL A 47 -2.24 30.71 16.63
C VAL A 47 -2.18 29.19 16.50
N GLN A 48 -1.91 28.49 17.60
CA GLN A 48 -1.92 27.03 17.63
C GLN A 48 -3.33 26.46 17.41
N ILE A 49 -4.36 27.11 17.96
CA ILE A 49 -5.75 26.70 17.73
C ILE A 49 -6.11 26.80 16.25
N GLU A 50 -5.73 27.88 15.56
CA GLU A 50 -5.96 28.03 14.12
C GLU A 50 -5.23 26.97 13.28
N GLN A 51 -4.00 26.61 13.64
CA GLN A 51 -3.26 25.54 12.96
C GLN A 51 -3.95 24.17 13.12
N LEU A 52 -4.45 23.87 14.32
CA LEU A 52 -5.18 22.64 14.59
C LEU A 52 -6.53 22.60 13.87
N ILE A 53 -7.21 23.75 13.74
CA ILE A 53 -8.42 23.87 12.93
C ILE A 53 -8.12 23.52 11.47
N LYS A 54 -7.09 24.13 10.88
CA LYS A 54 -6.65 23.84 9.49
C LYS A 54 -6.32 22.36 9.29
N ARG A 55 -5.65 21.74 10.27
CA ARG A 55 -5.35 20.30 10.24
C ARG A 55 -6.62 19.44 10.24
N GLY A 56 -7.62 19.77 11.05
CA GLY A 56 -8.89 19.04 11.06
C GLY A 56 -9.71 19.24 9.78
N GLU A 57 -9.69 20.44 9.20
CA GLU A 57 -10.31 20.71 7.90
C GLU A 57 -9.65 19.93 6.76
N PHE A 58 -8.33 19.75 6.83
CA PHE A 58 -7.61 18.88 5.90
C PHE A 58 -8.05 17.41 6.03
N VAL A 59 -8.21 16.90 7.26
CA VAL A 59 -8.74 15.54 7.49
C VAL A 59 -10.14 15.36 6.88
N ILE A 60 -11.00 16.37 6.93
CA ILE A 60 -12.31 16.32 6.26
C ILE A 60 -12.15 16.15 4.75
N LYS A 61 -11.23 16.89 4.13
CA LYS A 61 -10.96 16.79 2.68
C LYS A 61 -10.43 15.41 2.30
N GLU A 62 -9.57 14.81 3.11
CA GLU A 62 -9.07 13.45 2.88
C GLU A 62 -10.19 12.40 2.98
N ILE A 63 -11.10 12.54 3.95
CA ILE A 63 -12.25 11.63 4.08
C ILE A 63 -13.21 11.79 2.89
N ASP A 64 -13.44 13.02 2.43
CA ASP A 64 -14.25 13.29 1.24
C ASP A 64 -13.59 12.73 -0.04
N ALA A 65 -12.28 12.88 -0.19
CA ALA A 65 -11.51 12.29 -1.28
C ALA A 65 -11.57 10.76 -1.27
N LEU A 66 -11.46 10.14 -0.09
CA LEU A 66 -11.63 8.71 0.10
C LEU A 66 -13.02 8.23 -0.35
N TYR A 67 -14.09 8.95 0.02
CA TYR A 67 -15.45 8.62 -0.40
C TYR A 67 -15.65 8.80 -1.92
N LYS A 68 -15.05 9.84 -2.50
CA LYS A 68 -15.05 10.05 -3.95
C LYS A 68 -14.32 8.95 -4.69
N LEU A 69 -13.12 8.56 -4.25
CA LEU A 69 -12.35 7.45 -4.82
C LEU A 69 -13.18 6.16 -4.78
N LYS A 70 -13.82 5.86 -3.65
CA LYS A 70 -14.70 4.69 -3.53
C LYS A 70 -15.83 4.71 -4.56
N LYS A 71 -16.48 5.86 -4.78
CA LYS A 71 -17.53 6.01 -5.79
C LYS A 71 -17.02 5.88 -7.22
N TYR A 72 -15.90 6.52 -7.54
CA TYR A 72 -15.25 6.40 -8.86
C TYR A 72 -14.84 4.97 -9.18
N HIS A 73 -14.31 4.23 -8.21
CA HIS A 73 -13.99 2.80 -8.38
C HIS A 73 -15.24 1.95 -8.64
N LEU A 74 -16.36 2.24 -7.98
CA LEU A 74 -17.65 1.58 -8.23
C LEU A 74 -18.20 1.89 -9.63
N ASP A 75 -18.12 3.14 -10.07
CA ASP A 75 -18.62 3.55 -11.39
C ASP A 75 -17.76 2.99 -12.54
N ASP A 76 -16.44 2.96 -12.38
CA ASP A 76 -15.51 2.35 -13.36
C ASP A 76 -15.67 0.82 -13.40
N LEU A 77 -15.98 0.20 -12.26
CA LEU A 77 -16.27 -1.23 -12.16
C LEU A 77 -17.60 -1.60 -12.82
N ASN A 78 -18.66 -0.82 -12.58
CA ASN A 78 -19.97 -1.03 -13.20
C ASN A 78 -19.89 -0.90 -14.73
N LYS A 79 -19.17 0.10 -15.25
CA LYS A 79 -18.94 0.26 -16.69
C LYS A 79 -18.17 -0.91 -17.32
N GLN A 80 -17.22 -1.49 -16.58
CA GLN A 80 -16.45 -2.65 -17.03
C GLN A 80 -17.28 -3.95 -16.99
N LEU A 81 -18.18 -4.08 -16.02
CA LEU A 81 -19.11 -5.21 -15.93
C LEU A 81 -20.13 -5.19 -17.07
N ASP A 82 -20.66 -4.02 -17.43
CA ASP A 82 -21.62 -3.87 -18.52
C ASP A 82 -21.01 -4.14 -19.91
N SER A 83 -19.69 -3.99 -20.08
CA SER A 83 -19.01 -4.26 -21.36
C SER A 83 -18.58 -5.73 -21.56
N CYS A 84 -18.70 -6.60 -20.54
CA CYS A 84 -18.21 -7.99 -20.55
C CYS A 84 -19.33 -9.05 -20.58
N LEU A 85 -20.56 -8.66 -20.93
CA LEU A 85 -21.81 -9.39 -20.62
C LEU A 85 -22.11 -10.68 -21.43
N ASP A 86 -21.22 -11.16 -22.31
CA ASP A 86 -21.50 -12.38 -23.10
C ASP A 86 -20.93 -13.69 -22.51
N GLU A 87 -20.12 -13.63 -21.45
CA GLU A 87 -19.55 -14.83 -20.83
C GLU A 87 -19.96 -14.98 -19.36
N LYS A 88 -20.28 -16.22 -18.95
CA LYS A 88 -20.83 -16.57 -17.63
C LYS A 88 -19.93 -16.10 -16.49
N LEU A 89 -20.25 -14.94 -15.93
CA LEU A 89 -19.51 -14.30 -14.86
C LEU A 89 -19.69 -15.05 -13.52
N VAL A 90 -18.60 -15.32 -12.80
CA VAL A 90 -18.61 -15.80 -11.41
C VAL A 90 -18.01 -14.70 -10.53
N LEU A 91 -18.85 -14.10 -9.68
CA LEU A 91 -18.47 -13.03 -8.77
C LEU A 91 -18.08 -13.64 -7.41
N VAL A 92 -16.82 -13.51 -7.00
CA VAL A 92 -16.34 -13.92 -5.68
C VAL A 92 -16.19 -12.67 -4.82
N THR A 93 -17.07 -12.49 -3.85
CA THR A 93 -16.97 -11.38 -2.89
C THR A 93 -16.58 -11.89 -1.51
N THR A 94 -15.77 -11.10 -0.81
CA THR A 94 -15.50 -11.30 0.61
C THR A 94 -16.29 -10.24 1.37
N SER A 95 -17.51 -10.57 1.80
CA SER A 95 -18.43 -9.57 2.35
C SER A 95 -17.95 -9.02 3.70
N SER A 96 -17.90 -7.68 3.77
CA SER A 96 -18.35 -6.92 4.94
C SER A 96 -19.83 -6.58 4.73
N SER A 97 -20.58 -6.45 5.82
CA SER A 97 -22.05 -6.37 5.91
C SER A 97 -22.74 -5.17 5.23
N LYS A 98 -22.02 -4.36 4.43
CA LYS A 98 -22.60 -3.25 3.64
C LYS A 98 -22.69 -3.58 2.14
N HIS A 99 -22.26 -4.77 1.70
CA HIS A 99 -22.32 -5.20 0.29
C HIS A 99 -23.56 -6.04 -0.06
N ASP A 100 -24.44 -6.31 0.90
CA ASP A 100 -25.60 -7.19 0.72
C ASP A 100 -26.59 -6.66 -0.33
N LEU A 101 -26.79 -5.34 -0.42
CA LEU A 101 -27.71 -4.76 -1.41
C LEU A 101 -27.25 -4.96 -2.87
N LEU A 102 -25.94 -4.89 -3.12
CA LEU A 102 -25.35 -5.12 -4.45
C LEU A 102 -25.34 -6.62 -4.78
N LEU A 103 -25.06 -7.46 -3.77
CA LEU A 103 -25.10 -8.91 -3.90
C LEU A 103 -26.52 -9.43 -4.16
N ASP A 104 -27.54 -8.84 -3.54
CA ASP A 104 -28.94 -9.20 -3.75
C ASP A 104 -29.40 -8.80 -5.16
N GLN A 105 -29.00 -7.62 -5.64
CA GLN A 105 -29.25 -7.18 -7.02
C GLN A 105 -28.54 -8.08 -8.05
N LEU A 106 -27.29 -8.47 -7.78
CA LEU A 106 -26.53 -9.36 -8.65
C LEU A 106 -27.03 -10.82 -8.59
N ASN A 107 -27.46 -11.33 -7.43
CA ASN A 107 -28.08 -12.65 -7.27
C ASN A 107 -29.41 -12.76 -8.04
N SER A 108 -30.17 -11.66 -8.12
CA SER A 108 -31.42 -11.63 -8.88
C SER A 108 -31.21 -11.79 -10.40
N LYS A 109 -29.98 -11.53 -10.88
CA LYS A 109 -29.65 -11.43 -12.31
C LYS A 109 -28.56 -12.41 -12.78
N TYR A 110 -27.74 -12.94 -11.87
CA TYR A 110 -26.57 -13.78 -12.15
C TYR A 110 -26.36 -14.89 -11.09
N LYS A 111 -25.59 -15.93 -11.43
CA LYS A 111 -25.27 -17.03 -10.51
C LYS A 111 -24.07 -16.67 -9.63
N VAL A 112 -24.32 -16.10 -8.45
CA VAL A 112 -23.28 -15.69 -7.49
C VAL A 112 -22.98 -16.84 -6.52
N PHE A 113 -21.71 -17.14 -6.28
CA PHE A 113 -21.28 -18.11 -5.27
C PHE A 113 -20.72 -17.39 -4.05
N ASN A 114 -21.39 -17.57 -2.90
CA ASN A 114 -20.94 -17.01 -1.62
C ASN A 114 -19.82 -17.88 -1.05
N PHE A 115 -18.58 -17.36 -1.05
CA PHE A 115 -17.46 -18.02 -0.40
C PHE A 115 -17.07 -17.28 0.88
N ILE A 116 -17.43 -17.86 2.03
CA ILE A 116 -17.07 -17.34 3.35
C ILE A 116 -15.56 -17.56 3.56
N ARG A 117 -14.83 -16.50 3.94
CA ARG A 117 -13.39 -16.52 4.25
C ARG A 117 -13.10 -17.58 5.33
N SER A 118 -12.55 -18.71 4.88
CA SER A 118 -12.11 -19.84 5.71
C SER A 118 -10.83 -20.43 5.10
N ASN A 119 -10.08 -21.26 5.83
CA ASN A 119 -8.91 -21.95 5.25
C ASN A 119 -9.27 -22.73 3.98
N LEU A 120 -10.50 -23.24 3.89
CA LEU A 120 -11.06 -23.91 2.72
C LEU A 120 -11.17 -22.98 1.49
N PHE A 121 -11.43 -21.68 1.68
CA PHE A 121 -11.47 -20.69 0.61
C PHE A 121 -10.10 -20.53 -0.07
N TYR A 122 -9.02 -20.41 0.71
CA TYR A 122 -7.68 -20.24 0.15
C TYR A 122 -7.23 -21.48 -0.62
N ASP A 123 -7.53 -22.68 -0.08
CA ASP A 123 -7.24 -23.95 -0.76
C ASP A 123 -8.07 -24.14 -2.05
N GLN A 124 -9.35 -23.76 -2.04
CA GLN A 124 -10.23 -23.85 -3.20
C GLN A 124 -9.89 -22.80 -4.27
N ALA A 125 -9.56 -21.57 -3.88
CA ALA A 125 -9.08 -20.53 -4.77
C ALA A 125 -7.77 -20.94 -5.43
N ALA A 126 -6.78 -21.43 -4.66
CA ALA A 126 -5.52 -21.92 -5.20
C ALA A 126 -5.72 -23.07 -6.22
N LYS A 127 -6.60 -24.04 -5.93
CA LYS A 127 -6.95 -25.14 -6.85
C LYS A 127 -7.70 -24.65 -8.10
N PHE A 128 -8.66 -23.75 -7.94
CA PHE A 128 -9.43 -23.16 -9.03
C PHE A 128 -8.53 -22.34 -9.96
N PHE A 129 -7.68 -21.47 -9.41
CA PHE A 129 -6.73 -20.68 -10.21
C PHE A 129 -5.70 -21.56 -10.89
N SER A 130 -5.21 -22.62 -10.22
CA SER A 130 -4.35 -23.62 -10.88
C SER A 130 -5.04 -24.27 -12.08
N SER A 131 -6.35 -24.52 -12.01
CA SER A 131 -7.14 -25.11 -13.10
C SER A 131 -7.48 -24.14 -14.24
N LEU A 132 -7.58 -22.84 -13.96
CA LEU A 132 -7.86 -21.78 -14.94
C LEU A 132 -6.67 -21.43 -15.83
N THR A 133 -5.46 -21.89 -15.50
CA THR A 133 -4.23 -21.62 -16.27
C THR A 133 -4.15 -22.33 -17.63
N LYS A 134 -5.20 -23.05 -18.06
CA LYS A 134 -5.23 -23.68 -19.38
C LYS A 134 -5.88 -22.83 -20.46
N ASP A 135 -7.00 -22.18 -20.22
CA ASP A 135 -7.68 -21.31 -21.20
C ASP A 135 -8.76 -20.48 -20.49
N ASN A 136 -8.50 -19.21 -20.20
CA ASN A 136 -9.45 -18.09 -20.40
C ASN A 136 -9.04 -16.80 -19.69
N PHE A 137 -9.30 -15.72 -20.40
CA PHE A 137 -9.02 -14.33 -20.07
C PHE A 137 -10.28 -13.70 -19.44
N LEU A 138 -10.12 -12.70 -18.58
CA LEU A 138 -11.16 -11.91 -17.87
C LEU A 138 -11.71 -12.49 -16.54
N LEU A 139 -11.16 -12.01 -15.41
CA LEU A 139 -11.88 -12.01 -14.12
C LEU A 139 -11.47 -10.79 -13.27
N ASN A 140 -12.29 -9.73 -13.31
CA ASN A 140 -12.06 -8.45 -12.62
C ASN A 140 -13.16 -8.17 -11.58
N THR A 141 -12.83 -8.18 -10.28
CA THR A 141 -13.54 -7.33 -9.29
C THR A 141 -12.84 -7.10 -7.94
N TYR A 142 -11.75 -7.79 -7.60
CA TYR A 142 -10.76 -7.37 -6.60
C TYR A 142 -9.43 -8.00 -7.03
N ILE A 143 -8.34 -7.21 -6.99
CA ILE A 143 -7.01 -7.52 -7.55
C ILE A 143 -6.67 -9.00 -7.36
N ASN A 144 -6.86 -9.79 -8.41
CA ASN A 144 -6.27 -11.11 -8.52
C ASN A 144 -4.80 -10.86 -8.82
N ALA A 145 -4.05 -10.48 -7.78
CA ALA A 145 -2.66 -10.03 -7.88
C ALA A 145 -1.84 -11.07 -8.63
N ASP A 146 -2.18 -12.36 -8.48
CA ASP A 146 -1.68 -13.45 -9.30
C ASP A 146 -1.96 -13.24 -10.79
N TYR A 147 -3.23 -13.17 -11.22
CA TYR A 147 -3.57 -12.99 -12.63
C TYR A 147 -2.91 -11.75 -13.26
N LEU A 148 -2.84 -10.63 -12.53
CA LEU A 148 -2.28 -9.37 -13.03
C LEU A 148 -0.75 -9.38 -13.09
N VAL A 149 -0.10 -10.05 -12.16
CA VAL A 149 1.35 -10.28 -12.18
C VAL A 149 1.72 -11.24 -13.32
N TYR A 150 0.86 -12.22 -13.65
CA TYR A 150 1.08 -13.15 -14.77
C TYR A 150 0.74 -12.59 -16.15
N ASN A 151 -0.32 -11.79 -16.26
CA ASN A 151 -0.81 -11.24 -17.53
C ASN A 151 -0.54 -9.75 -17.67
N PHE A 152 0.53 -9.25 -17.06
CA PHE A 152 0.91 -7.84 -17.11
C PHE A 152 1.08 -7.32 -18.55
N GLU A 153 1.42 -8.22 -19.49
CA GLU A 153 1.49 -7.97 -20.95
C GLU A 153 0.14 -7.58 -21.57
N CYS A 154 -0.98 -7.95 -20.95
CA CYS A 154 -2.32 -7.87 -21.52
C CYS A 154 -3.17 -6.69 -21.03
N LEU A 155 -2.54 -5.75 -20.30
CA LEU A 155 -3.18 -4.50 -19.93
C LEU A 155 -3.22 -3.58 -21.14
N GLU A 156 -4.25 -3.73 -21.98
CA GLU A 156 -4.56 -2.71 -23.00
C GLU A 156 -4.67 -1.35 -22.31
N THR A 157 -3.78 -0.43 -22.68
CA THR A 157 -3.72 0.91 -22.12
C THR A 157 -5.01 1.65 -22.45
N LYS A 158 -5.89 1.86 -21.47
CA LYS A 158 -6.99 2.80 -21.64
C LYS A 158 -6.39 4.17 -21.99
N PRO A 159 -6.88 4.88 -23.03
CA PRO A 159 -6.24 6.09 -23.56
C PRO A 159 -6.24 7.33 -22.65
N PHE A 160 -6.72 7.24 -21.39
CA PHE A 160 -7.01 8.40 -20.54
C PHE A 160 -6.12 8.58 -19.30
N ASP A 161 -5.14 7.70 -19.03
CA ASP A 161 -4.20 7.90 -17.92
C ASP A 161 -2.89 8.53 -18.42
N GLU A 162 -2.81 9.86 -18.34
CA GLU A 162 -1.63 10.63 -18.76
C GLU A 162 -0.35 10.21 -18.02
N GLY A 163 -0.46 9.84 -16.74
CA GLY A 163 0.67 9.39 -15.94
C GLY A 163 1.18 8.02 -16.38
N LEU A 164 0.26 7.10 -16.71
CA LEU A 164 0.64 5.80 -17.27
C LEU A 164 1.25 5.94 -18.66
N ASN A 165 0.71 6.82 -19.51
CA ASN A 165 1.25 7.14 -20.83
C ASN A 165 2.63 7.82 -20.75
N PHE A 166 2.87 8.62 -19.72
CA PHE A 166 4.19 9.17 -19.43
C PHE A 166 5.18 8.06 -19.06
N LEU A 167 4.81 7.19 -18.12
CA LEU A 167 5.66 6.09 -17.65
C LEU A 167 5.93 5.04 -18.73
N SER A 168 4.95 4.72 -19.59
CA SER A 168 5.10 3.73 -20.67
C SER A 168 6.19 4.10 -21.67
N LYS A 169 6.44 5.40 -21.87
CA LYS A 169 7.54 5.91 -22.71
C LYS A 169 8.92 5.73 -22.08
N LYS A 170 8.99 5.53 -20.76
CA LYS A 170 10.24 5.42 -19.98
C LYS A 170 10.66 3.98 -19.73
N ILE A 171 9.75 3.03 -19.94
CA ILE A 171 10.01 1.61 -19.73
C ILE A 171 9.99 0.84 -21.05
N THR A 172 10.69 -0.29 -21.08
CA THR A 172 10.53 -1.29 -22.14
C THR A 172 9.77 -2.47 -21.55
N LEU A 173 8.54 -2.71 -22.01
CA LEU A 173 7.63 -3.69 -21.40
C LEU A 173 8.27 -5.09 -21.33
N ASP A 174 8.92 -5.56 -22.40
CA ASP A 174 9.60 -6.86 -22.40
C ASP A 174 10.69 -6.99 -21.32
N LYS A 175 11.51 -5.94 -21.16
CA LYS A 175 12.55 -5.91 -20.12
C LYS A 175 11.94 -5.89 -18.73
N PHE A 176 10.87 -5.10 -18.56
CA PHE A 176 10.16 -5.03 -17.29
C PHE A 176 9.51 -6.38 -16.93
N ASN A 177 8.89 -7.07 -17.90
CA ASN A 177 8.30 -8.39 -17.70
C ASN A 177 9.34 -9.44 -17.30
N LEU A 178 10.55 -9.39 -17.87
CA LEU A 178 11.64 -10.25 -17.43
C LEU A 178 12.02 -9.99 -15.96
N LYS A 179 12.12 -8.72 -15.55
CA LYS A 179 12.36 -8.36 -14.14
C LYS A 179 11.22 -8.79 -13.23
N LEU A 180 9.97 -8.63 -13.65
CA LEU A 180 8.79 -9.06 -12.91
C LEU A 180 8.78 -10.59 -12.70
N LYS A 181 9.00 -11.37 -13.77
CA LYS A 181 9.13 -12.83 -13.72
C LYS A 181 10.27 -13.26 -12.78
N HIS A 182 11.37 -12.52 -12.80
CA HIS A 182 12.50 -12.76 -11.90
C HIS A 182 12.16 -12.46 -10.43
N SER A 183 11.51 -11.32 -10.15
CA SER A 183 11.01 -10.96 -8.80
C SER A 183 10.09 -12.02 -8.22
N ILE A 184 9.15 -12.53 -9.02
CA ILE A 184 8.26 -13.64 -8.64
C ILE A 184 9.09 -14.88 -8.28
N SER A 185 10.06 -15.26 -9.12
CA SER A 185 10.93 -16.42 -8.88
C SER A 185 11.68 -16.31 -7.55
N ILE A 186 12.19 -15.13 -7.21
CA ILE A 186 12.88 -14.86 -5.94
C ILE A 186 11.94 -15.09 -4.75
N ILE A 187 10.74 -14.50 -4.79
CA ILE A 187 9.76 -14.63 -3.71
C ILE A 187 9.35 -16.10 -3.55
N GLU A 188 9.06 -16.80 -4.64
CA GLU A 188 8.68 -18.21 -4.58
C GLU A 188 9.79 -19.11 -4.07
N LYS A 189 11.05 -18.87 -4.46
CA LYS A 189 12.20 -19.59 -3.90
C LYS A 189 12.31 -19.37 -2.40
N CYS A 190 12.04 -18.15 -1.93
CA CYS A 190 11.98 -17.86 -0.50
C CYS A 190 10.89 -18.69 0.19
N LEU A 191 9.68 -18.78 -0.39
CA LEU A 191 8.54 -19.43 0.24
C LEU A 191 8.54 -20.96 0.13
N LYS A 192 9.01 -21.54 -0.98
CA LYS A 192 9.01 -23.00 -1.21
C LYS A 192 9.87 -23.78 -0.23
N ASN A 193 10.90 -23.16 0.32
CA ASN A 193 11.85 -23.82 1.22
C ASN A 193 11.42 -23.75 2.70
N ARG A 194 10.15 -23.46 2.99
CA ARG A 194 9.69 -23.15 4.34
C ARG A 194 8.60 -24.10 4.80
N ALA A 195 8.82 -24.66 5.99
CA ALA A 195 7.91 -25.64 6.59
C ALA A 195 6.62 -24.97 7.10
N ASN A 196 6.67 -23.68 7.42
CA ASN A 196 5.53 -22.92 7.95
C ASN A 196 5.57 -21.43 7.50
N ASN A 197 4.51 -20.70 7.82
CA ASN A 197 4.35 -19.28 7.51
C ASN A 197 4.96 -18.32 8.54
N SER A 198 5.48 -18.80 9.67
CA SER A 198 6.11 -17.95 10.70
C SER A 198 7.55 -17.57 10.38
N GLN A 199 8.20 -18.28 9.44
CA GLN A 199 9.62 -18.05 9.14
C GLN A 199 9.89 -16.76 8.34
N THR A 200 8.91 -16.24 7.60
CA THR A 200 9.07 -15.13 6.65
C THR A 200 8.23 -13.93 7.06
N CYS A 201 8.79 -12.73 6.93
CA CYS A 201 7.99 -11.52 6.87
C CYS A 201 8.44 -10.60 5.74
N ILE A 202 7.63 -9.59 5.46
CA ILE A 202 8.03 -8.44 4.65
C ILE A 202 8.23 -7.22 5.57
N SER A 203 9.33 -6.48 5.36
CA SER A 203 9.52 -5.17 5.99
C SER A 203 8.70 -4.12 5.24
N PHE A 204 7.81 -3.42 5.95
CA PHE A 204 6.87 -2.49 5.36
C PHE A 204 6.82 -1.16 6.11
N ASN A 205 7.15 -0.08 5.41
CA ASN A 205 7.14 1.29 5.93
C ASN A 205 6.10 2.19 5.23
N GLY A 206 5.22 1.63 4.39
CA GLY A 206 4.23 2.37 3.62
C GLY A 206 4.78 3.09 2.37
N GLY A 207 6.08 3.02 2.12
CA GLY A 207 6.70 3.55 0.90
C GLY A 207 6.25 2.80 -0.36
N LYS A 208 6.41 3.46 -1.52
CA LYS A 208 6.02 2.90 -2.83
C LYS A 208 6.68 1.54 -3.12
N ASP A 209 7.96 1.38 -2.74
CA ASP A 209 8.75 0.21 -3.07
C ASP A 209 8.32 -1.03 -2.25
N CYS A 210 8.14 -0.87 -0.94
CA CYS A 210 7.61 -1.97 -0.10
C CYS A 210 6.14 -2.27 -0.39
N CYS A 211 5.36 -1.32 -0.93
CA CYS A 211 4.02 -1.61 -1.45
C CYS A 211 4.10 -2.60 -2.61
N VAL A 212 4.94 -2.35 -3.61
CA VAL A 212 5.14 -3.31 -4.72
C VAL A 212 5.51 -4.69 -4.20
N VAL A 213 6.47 -4.78 -3.28
CA VAL A 213 6.90 -6.07 -2.71
C VAL A 213 5.77 -6.75 -1.92
N LEU A 214 4.94 -6.00 -1.19
CA LEU A 214 3.79 -6.58 -0.47
C LEU A 214 2.80 -7.22 -1.44
N PHE A 215 2.48 -6.53 -2.53
CA PHE A 215 1.55 -7.06 -3.54
C PHE A 215 2.13 -8.29 -4.26
N LEU A 216 3.41 -8.27 -4.63
CA LEU A 216 4.09 -9.43 -5.21
C LEU A 216 4.15 -10.60 -4.23
N PHE A 217 4.44 -10.33 -2.95
CA PHE A 217 4.49 -11.35 -1.90
C PHE A 217 3.12 -12.00 -1.70
N TYR A 218 2.07 -11.19 -1.61
CA TYR A 218 0.70 -11.66 -1.48
C TYR A 218 0.26 -12.53 -2.66
N ALA A 219 0.55 -12.09 -3.89
CA ALA A 219 0.32 -12.87 -5.12
C ALA A 219 1.04 -14.23 -5.02
N CYS A 220 2.38 -14.21 -4.94
CA CYS A 220 3.17 -15.43 -4.92
C CYS A 220 2.72 -16.43 -3.83
N ALA A 221 2.33 -15.92 -2.66
CA ALA A 221 1.78 -16.74 -1.58
C ALA A 221 0.46 -17.42 -1.95
N LEU A 222 -0.51 -16.71 -2.52
CA LEU A 222 -1.77 -17.29 -3.00
C LEU A 222 -1.51 -18.38 -4.04
N ARG A 223 -0.69 -18.08 -5.05
CA ARG A 223 -0.41 -18.97 -6.17
C ARG A 223 0.16 -20.33 -5.76
N ILE A 224 1.11 -20.34 -4.83
CA ILE A 224 1.76 -21.57 -4.38
C ILE A 224 1.00 -22.25 -3.24
N GLY A 225 -0.16 -21.73 -2.83
CA GLY A 225 -0.92 -22.23 -1.69
C GLY A 225 -0.19 -22.05 -0.36
N TYR A 226 0.59 -20.96 -0.22
CA TYR A 226 1.26 -20.64 1.03
C TYR A 226 0.24 -20.30 2.13
N LYS A 227 0.54 -20.70 3.37
CA LYS A 227 -0.39 -20.52 4.49
C LYS A 227 -0.49 -19.05 4.89
N PHE A 228 -1.71 -18.57 5.01
CA PHE A 228 -2.05 -17.27 5.57
C PHE A 228 -2.31 -17.37 7.09
N PRO A 229 -2.14 -16.27 7.84
CA PRO A 229 -1.73 -14.93 7.40
C PRO A 229 -0.23 -14.81 7.06
N LEU A 230 0.14 -13.81 6.25
CA LEU A 230 1.53 -13.44 5.98
C LEU A 230 2.03 -12.44 7.02
N ASN A 231 3.28 -12.57 7.47
CA ASN A 231 3.82 -11.61 8.43
C ASN A 231 4.25 -10.31 7.74
N LEU A 232 3.83 -9.19 8.31
CA LEU A 232 4.19 -7.84 7.89
C LEU A 232 4.85 -7.12 9.08
N LEU A 233 6.14 -6.82 8.94
CA LEU A 233 6.93 -6.11 9.94
C LEU A 233 6.85 -4.60 9.70
N ILE A 234 6.33 -3.87 10.68
CA ILE A 234 6.26 -2.41 10.68
C ILE A 234 7.12 -1.91 11.84
N ILE A 235 8.13 -1.09 11.54
CA ILE A 235 8.96 -0.41 12.54
C ILE A 235 8.66 1.08 12.40
N ASN A 236 7.96 1.63 13.38
CA ASN A 236 7.53 3.02 13.33
C ASN A 236 8.70 3.95 13.65
N ILE A 237 8.76 5.06 12.93
CA ILE A 237 9.80 6.08 13.07
C ILE A 237 9.25 7.31 13.77
N LYS A 238 10.15 8.06 14.41
CA LYS A 238 9.82 9.36 14.98
C LYS A 238 9.47 10.34 13.87
N ASN A 239 8.51 11.23 14.12
CA ASN A 239 8.06 12.26 13.17
C ASN A 239 7.57 11.67 11.83
N SER A 240 6.90 10.51 11.85
CA SER A 240 6.20 9.98 10.67
C SER A 240 5.19 11.02 10.13
N PHE A 241 4.95 10.96 8.83
CA PHE A 241 3.91 11.79 8.20
C PHE A 241 2.52 11.27 8.58
N PRO A 242 1.57 12.14 8.98
CA PRO A 242 0.19 11.72 9.24
C PRO A 242 -0.48 11.00 8.06
N GLU A 243 -0.15 11.39 6.83
CA GLU A 243 -0.63 10.76 5.59
C GLU A 243 -0.06 9.36 5.41
N MET A 244 1.17 9.13 5.87
CA MET A 244 1.78 7.80 5.87
C MET A 244 1.14 6.91 6.93
N ASP A 245 0.98 7.42 8.14
CA ASP A 245 0.31 6.72 9.23
C ASP A 245 -1.13 6.36 8.82
N PHE A 246 -1.84 7.30 8.19
CA PHE A 246 -3.17 7.08 7.64
C PHE A 246 -3.19 6.00 6.56
N PHE A 247 -2.22 6.01 5.63
CA PHE A 247 -2.12 5.01 4.58
C PHE A 247 -1.90 3.60 5.17
N ILE A 248 -0.95 3.46 6.09
CA ILE A 248 -0.65 2.18 6.75
C ILE A 248 -1.87 1.71 7.57
N ASP A 249 -2.42 2.57 8.42
CA ASP A 249 -3.58 2.22 9.26
C ASP A 249 -4.83 1.91 8.44
N THR A 250 -5.08 2.65 7.37
CA THR A 250 -6.35 2.56 6.63
C THR A 250 -6.32 1.45 5.59
N ILE A 251 -5.26 1.41 4.78
CA ILE A 251 -5.18 0.48 3.64
C ILE A 251 -4.69 -0.88 4.10
N ILE A 252 -3.61 -0.92 4.88
CA ILE A 252 -2.92 -2.18 5.16
C ILE A 252 -3.56 -2.89 6.34
N LYS A 253 -3.79 -2.18 7.45
CA LYS A 253 -4.34 -2.82 8.66
C LYS A 253 -5.81 -3.23 8.54
N ASN A 254 -6.57 -2.67 7.60
CA ASN A 254 -8.02 -2.93 7.52
C ASN A 254 -8.41 -3.81 6.35
N PHE A 255 -7.92 -3.50 5.14
CA PHE A 255 -8.32 -4.29 3.97
C PHE A 255 -7.70 -5.69 4.01
N TYR A 256 -6.49 -5.81 4.55
CA TYR A 256 -5.75 -7.08 4.60
C TYR A 256 -5.67 -7.71 6.00
N LYS A 257 -6.44 -7.21 6.98
CA LYS A 257 -6.38 -7.62 8.39
C LYS A 257 -6.44 -9.14 8.63
N GLN A 258 -7.21 -9.84 7.79
CA GLN A 258 -7.42 -11.29 7.92
C GLN A 258 -6.37 -12.12 7.17
N SER A 259 -5.58 -11.48 6.31
CA SER A 259 -4.55 -12.12 5.51
C SER A 259 -3.13 -11.69 5.93
N LEU A 260 -3.00 -10.70 6.80
CA LEU A 260 -1.72 -10.22 7.32
C LEU A 260 -1.67 -10.32 8.85
N ASN A 261 -0.56 -10.85 9.35
CA ASN A 261 -0.18 -10.79 10.75
C ASN A 261 0.77 -9.61 10.92
N LEU A 262 0.35 -8.59 11.69
CA LEU A 262 1.10 -7.36 11.85
C LEU A 262 2.05 -7.48 13.04
N ILE A 263 3.35 -7.35 12.79
CA ILE A 263 4.39 -7.30 13.82
C ILE A 263 4.85 -5.84 13.89
N ILE A 264 4.45 -5.12 14.94
CA ILE A 264 4.63 -3.67 15.04
C ILE A 264 5.60 -3.33 16.18
N PHE A 265 6.62 -2.53 15.88
CA PHE A 265 7.49 -1.90 16.86
C PHE A 265 7.23 -0.39 16.89
N ASP A 266 6.61 0.07 17.98
CA ASP A 266 6.19 1.47 18.17
C ASP A 266 7.20 2.33 18.95
N ASP A 267 8.22 1.72 19.55
CA ASP A 267 9.23 2.43 20.33
C ASP A 267 10.22 3.17 19.42
N THR A 268 9.84 4.39 19.04
CA THR A 268 10.64 5.27 18.17
C THR A 268 11.97 5.74 18.78
N SER A 269 12.29 5.36 20.03
CA SER A 269 13.61 5.62 20.64
C SER A 269 14.65 4.54 20.29
N LYS A 270 14.20 3.35 19.88
CA LYS A 270 15.07 2.23 19.51
C LYS A 270 15.64 2.40 18.11
N SER A 271 16.86 1.90 17.91
CA SER A 271 17.43 1.79 16.57
C SER A 271 16.77 0.66 15.79
N LEU A 272 16.88 0.68 14.46
CA LEU A 272 16.44 -0.43 13.60
C LEU A 272 17.06 -1.77 14.05
N LYS A 273 18.33 -1.73 14.45
CA LYS A 273 19.06 -2.92 14.92
C LYS A 273 18.46 -3.46 16.23
N ASP A 274 18.11 -2.59 17.17
CA ASP A 274 17.47 -2.99 18.44
C ASP A 274 16.09 -3.63 18.19
N CYS A 275 15.29 -3.03 17.31
CA CYS A 275 13.99 -3.60 16.92
C CYS A 275 14.15 -4.99 16.28
N LEU A 276 15.18 -5.21 15.46
CA LEU A 276 15.45 -6.52 14.88
C LEU A 276 15.97 -7.53 15.92
N CYS A 277 16.69 -7.09 16.97
CA CYS A 277 17.04 -7.95 18.10
C CYS A 277 15.77 -8.40 18.83
N ASP A 278 14.86 -7.47 19.13
CA ASP A 278 13.58 -7.77 19.79
C ASP A 278 12.69 -8.66 18.91
N LEU A 279 12.73 -8.49 17.58
CA LEU A 279 12.05 -9.38 16.64
C LEU A 279 12.58 -10.81 16.75
N LYS A 280 13.91 -10.99 16.83
CA LYS A 280 14.51 -12.33 16.93
C LYS A 280 14.14 -13.02 18.24
N LEU A 281 14.02 -12.25 19.33
CA LEU A 281 13.58 -12.77 20.63
C LEU A 281 12.09 -13.14 20.65
N SER A 282 11.23 -12.32 20.03
CA SER A 282 9.77 -12.53 20.02
C SER A 282 9.29 -13.52 18.96
N HIS A 283 10.04 -13.67 17.86
CA HIS A 283 9.72 -14.53 16.72
C HIS A 283 10.97 -15.33 16.31
N PRO A 284 11.42 -16.30 17.14
CA PRO A 284 12.68 -17.01 16.93
C PRO A 284 12.74 -17.82 15.63
N ASP A 285 11.59 -18.29 15.15
CA ASP A 285 11.47 -19.03 13.88
C ASP A 285 11.63 -18.12 12.64
N LEU A 286 11.49 -16.80 12.81
CA LEU A 286 11.63 -15.84 11.72
C LEU A 286 13.09 -15.73 11.32
N ASP A 287 13.38 -16.05 10.06
CA ASP A 287 14.73 -16.11 9.53
C ASP A 287 14.90 -15.36 8.20
N SER A 288 13.82 -14.88 7.58
CA SER A 288 13.92 -14.06 6.37
C SER A 288 12.97 -12.88 6.36
N ILE A 289 13.47 -11.81 5.74
CA ILE A 289 12.77 -10.53 5.63
C ILE A 289 12.82 -10.09 4.17
N LEU A 290 11.65 -9.98 3.54
CA LEU A 290 11.51 -9.37 2.23
C LEU A 290 11.70 -7.86 2.33
N MET A 291 12.51 -7.32 1.42
CA MET A 291 12.94 -5.93 1.42
C MET A 291 12.48 -5.22 0.15
N GLY A 292 11.98 -3.99 0.30
CA GLY A 292 11.66 -3.09 -0.81
C GLY A 292 12.85 -2.32 -1.37
N THR A 293 14.06 -2.86 -1.27
CA THR A 293 15.30 -2.15 -1.63
C THR A 293 15.61 -2.31 -3.12
N ARG A 294 16.10 -1.23 -3.75
CA ARG A 294 16.63 -1.19 -5.12
C ARG A 294 18.14 -0.93 -5.14
N ARG A 295 18.84 -1.32 -6.21
CA ARG A 295 20.28 -1.01 -6.39
C ARG A 295 20.56 0.49 -6.39
N THR A 296 19.59 1.30 -6.80
CA THR A 296 19.69 2.76 -6.84
C THR A 296 19.54 3.42 -5.46
N ASP A 297 19.19 2.66 -4.43
CA ASP A 297 19.03 3.17 -3.06
C ASP A 297 20.34 3.48 -2.34
N GLY A 298 21.50 3.29 -2.97
CA GLY A 298 22.78 3.66 -2.39
C GLY A 298 23.94 2.80 -2.88
N SER A 299 25.16 3.26 -2.62
CA SER A 299 26.38 2.55 -3.02
C SER A 299 26.45 1.14 -2.45
N TYR A 300 26.00 0.95 -1.21
CA TYR A 300 25.97 -0.34 -0.53
C TYR A 300 25.13 -1.40 -1.27
N PHE A 301 24.07 -1.01 -1.96
CA PHE A 301 23.15 -1.96 -2.63
C PHE A 301 23.56 -2.32 -4.06
N LYS A 302 24.53 -1.62 -4.65
CA LYS A 302 24.93 -1.83 -6.06
C LYS A 302 25.32 -3.28 -6.35
N THR A 303 26.05 -3.92 -5.43
CA THR A 303 26.56 -5.29 -5.58
C THR A 303 25.80 -6.30 -4.71
N MET A 304 24.71 -5.87 -4.06
CA MET A 304 23.94 -6.75 -3.18
C MET A 304 23.31 -7.90 -3.98
N PRO A 305 23.46 -9.17 -3.52
CA PRO A 305 22.72 -10.28 -4.08
C PRO A 305 21.25 -10.25 -3.64
N GLU A 306 20.38 -10.90 -4.40
CA GLU A 306 18.94 -10.99 -4.10
C GLU A 306 18.67 -11.63 -2.74
N PHE A 307 19.46 -12.64 -2.40
CA PHE A 307 19.48 -13.29 -1.10
C PHE A 307 20.79 -12.94 -0.39
N ALA A 308 20.71 -12.16 0.67
CA ALA A 308 21.89 -11.69 1.40
C ALA A 308 21.70 -11.88 2.90
N PRO A 309 22.63 -12.51 3.64
CA PRO A 309 22.58 -12.44 5.10
C PRO A 309 22.69 -10.98 5.55
N THR A 310 22.17 -10.69 6.72
CA THR A 310 22.47 -9.43 7.43
C THR A 310 23.98 -9.32 7.70
N ASP A 311 24.47 -8.10 7.88
CA ASP A 311 25.90 -7.88 8.18
C ASP A 311 26.26 -8.49 9.54
N LYS A 312 27.54 -8.82 9.76
CA LYS A 312 28.03 -9.60 10.93
C LYS A 312 27.55 -9.07 12.29
N ASP A 313 27.43 -7.75 12.43
CA ASP A 313 27.03 -7.14 13.70
C ASP A 313 25.52 -7.08 13.89
N TRP A 314 24.70 -7.50 12.92
CA TRP A 314 23.25 -7.46 12.98
C TRP A 314 22.65 -8.81 13.38
N PRO A 315 21.41 -8.85 13.91
CA PRO A 315 20.67 -10.08 14.10
C PRO A 315 20.59 -10.90 12.82
N GLU A 316 20.72 -12.22 12.94
CA GLU A 316 20.79 -13.12 11.80
C GLU A 316 19.44 -13.25 11.09
N TYR A 317 19.39 -12.71 9.87
CA TYR A 317 18.28 -12.84 8.93
C TYR A 317 18.81 -12.95 7.50
N LEU A 318 18.06 -13.66 6.66
CA LEU A 318 18.20 -13.62 5.22
C LEU A 318 17.37 -12.46 4.65
N ARG A 319 18.04 -11.44 4.11
CA ARG A 319 17.39 -10.39 3.33
C ARG A 319 17.02 -10.95 1.96
N VAL A 320 15.77 -10.77 1.58
CA VAL A 320 15.23 -11.20 0.29
C VAL A 320 14.80 -9.95 -0.48
N ASN A 321 15.50 -9.63 -1.57
CA ASN A 321 15.35 -8.36 -2.28
C ASN A 321 14.81 -8.60 -3.71
N PRO A 322 13.49 -8.83 -3.87
CA PRO A 322 12.93 -9.27 -5.15
C PRO A 322 12.92 -8.19 -6.24
N ILE A 323 13.00 -6.91 -5.87
CA ILE A 323 12.89 -5.77 -6.80
C ILE A 323 14.21 -5.01 -6.97
N LEU A 324 15.37 -5.60 -6.64
CA LEU A 324 16.67 -4.90 -6.67
C LEU A 324 16.93 -4.15 -7.97
N ASP A 325 16.59 -4.78 -9.09
CA ASP A 325 16.89 -4.27 -10.44
C ASP A 325 15.76 -3.44 -11.07
N TRP A 326 14.72 -3.12 -10.29
CA TRP A 326 13.65 -2.24 -10.73
C TRP A 326 14.11 -0.78 -10.69
N SER A 327 13.72 -0.01 -11.70
CA SER A 327 13.90 1.45 -11.78
C SER A 327 12.77 2.20 -11.11
N TYR A 328 12.91 3.51 -10.95
CA TYR A 328 11.86 4.35 -10.36
C TYR A 328 10.62 4.36 -11.24
N SER A 329 10.80 4.49 -12.55
CA SER A 329 9.69 4.46 -13.51
C SER A 329 8.99 3.11 -13.56
N GLU A 330 9.71 1.99 -13.44
CA GLU A 330 9.11 0.64 -13.38
C GLU A 330 8.26 0.44 -12.12
N ILE A 331 8.70 0.93 -10.95
CA ILE A 331 7.91 0.90 -9.70
C ILE A 331 6.59 1.65 -9.88
N TRP A 332 6.64 2.87 -10.41
CA TRP A 332 5.44 3.65 -10.64
C TRP A 332 4.57 3.07 -11.75
N TYR A 333 5.15 2.54 -12.81
CA TYR A 333 4.39 1.89 -13.87
C TYR A 333 3.59 0.73 -13.31
N PHE A 334 4.20 -0.14 -12.51
CA PHE A 334 3.51 -1.25 -11.86
C PHE A 334 2.38 -0.78 -10.94
N ILE A 335 2.66 0.20 -10.07
CA ILE A 335 1.65 0.78 -9.16
C ILE A 335 0.47 1.36 -9.94
N ARG A 336 0.73 2.15 -10.98
CA ARG A 336 -0.30 2.85 -11.75
C ARG A 336 -1.08 1.92 -12.67
N ALA A 337 -0.39 1.01 -13.36
CA ALA A 337 -1.02 0.02 -14.24
C ALA A 337 -1.99 -0.88 -13.46
N LEU A 338 -1.63 -1.26 -12.23
CA LEU A 338 -2.47 -2.10 -11.38
C LEU A 338 -3.38 -1.31 -10.42
N LYS A 339 -3.36 0.02 -10.51
CA LYS A 339 -4.11 0.93 -9.62
C LYS A 339 -3.90 0.59 -8.13
N LEU A 340 -2.67 0.23 -7.76
CA LEU A 340 -2.35 -0.11 -6.37
C LEU A 340 -2.48 1.14 -5.50
N PRO A 341 -2.97 1.01 -4.26
CA PRO A 341 -3.02 2.12 -3.33
C PRO A 341 -1.60 2.51 -2.88
N TYR A 342 -1.34 3.81 -2.79
CA TYR A 342 -0.10 4.39 -2.27
C TYR A 342 -0.40 5.64 -1.43
N CYS A 343 0.58 6.09 -0.64
CA CYS A 343 0.44 7.28 0.20
C CYS A 343 0.19 8.56 -0.63
N SER A 344 -0.76 9.38 -0.22
CA SER A 344 -1.17 10.60 -0.93
C SER A 344 -0.06 11.65 -1.06
N LEU A 345 1.00 11.60 -0.24
CA LEU A 345 2.17 12.49 -0.39
C LEU A 345 2.80 12.39 -1.79
N TYR A 346 2.76 11.22 -2.42
CA TYR A 346 3.28 11.05 -3.77
C TYR A 346 2.48 11.84 -4.83
N GLU A 347 1.22 12.20 -4.58
CA GLU A 347 0.47 13.13 -5.45
C GLU A 347 0.95 14.59 -5.32
N HIS A 348 1.66 14.90 -4.23
CA HIS A 348 2.06 16.25 -3.85
C HIS A 348 3.57 16.48 -4.05
N GLY A 349 4.18 15.79 -5.01
CA GLY A 349 5.57 16.00 -5.42
C GLY A 349 6.62 15.33 -4.53
N TYR A 350 6.25 14.55 -3.53
CA TYR A 350 7.21 13.77 -2.76
C TYR A 350 7.67 12.56 -3.57
N THR A 351 8.97 12.32 -3.72
CA THR A 351 9.51 11.22 -4.54
C THR A 351 10.19 10.11 -3.73
N SER A 352 10.68 10.45 -2.53
CA SER A 352 11.25 9.53 -1.55
C SER A 352 10.85 9.99 -0.15
N LEU A 353 10.22 9.09 0.62
CA LEU A 353 9.69 9.40 1.95
C LEU A 353 10.57 8.79 3.05
N ASP A 354 10.78 9.59 4.10
CA ASP A 354 11.41 9.20 5.36
C ASP A 354 10.64 9.87 6.51
N SER A 355 11.27 10.73 7.32
CA SER A 355 10.57 11.51 8.35
C SER A 355 10.05 12.86 7.81
N SER A 356 9.03 13.41 8.47
CA SER A 356 8.54 14.76 8.18
C SER A 356 9.55 15.88 8.45
N THR A 357 10.59 15.61 9.25
CA THR A 357 11.64 16.59 9.55
C THR A 357 12.78 16.63 8.54
N ASN A 358 12.90 15.62 7.68
CA ASN A 358 14.00 15.52 6.70
C ASN A 358 13.53 15.30 5.26
N THR A 359 12.22 15.40 5.00
CA THR A 359 11.65 15.15 3.68
C THR A 359 10.83 16.34 3.21
N ILE A 360 11.12 16.83 2.00
CA ILE A 360 10.42 17.93 1.32
C ILE A 360 9.93 17.48 -0.07
N PRO A 361 8.95 18.17 -0.69
CA PRO A 361 8.60 17.92 -2.09
C PRO A 361 9.82 18.09 -3.01
N ASN A 362 9.88 17.28 -4.06
CA ASN A 362 10.97 17.32 -5.02
C ASN A 362 10.84 18.54 -5.94
N LYS A 363 11.84 19.44 -5.90
CA LYS A 363 11.84 20.67 -6.70
C LYS A 363 11.79 20.43 -8.21
N ALA A 364 12.22 19.26 -8.69
CA ALA A 364 12.12 18.89 -10.10
C ALA A 364 10.66 18.71 -10.57
N LEU A 365 9.70 18.60 -9.64
CA LEU A 365 8.27 18.48 -9.91
C LEU A 365 7.53 19.81 -9.69
N LEU A 366 8.21 20.90 -9.34
CA LEU A 366 7.59 22.20 -9.12
C LEU A 366 7.11 22.82 -10.43
N LYS A 367 5.84 23.21 -10.49
CA LYS A 367 5.23 23.91 -11.61
C LYS A 367 5.37 25.43 -11.47
N SER A 368 5.13 26.15 -12.56
CA SER A 368 5.17 27.62 -12.60
C SER A 368 4.14 28.29 -11.68
N ASP A 369 3.04 27.60 -11.36
CA ASP A 369 1.99 28.07 -10.45
C ASP A 369 2.28 27.82 -8.96
N GLY A 370 3.44 27.24 -8.64
CA GLY A 370 3.85 26.90 -7.27
C GLY A 370 3.32 25.55 -6.76
N THR A 371 2.50 24.84 -7.54
CA THR A 371 2.06 23.47 -7.21
C THR A 371 3.09 22.44 -7.66
N TYR A 372 2.97 21.20 -7.19
CA TYR A 372 3.83 20.10 -7.61
C TYR A 372 3.09 19.12 -8.53
N LEU A 373 3.80 18.56 -9.48
CA LEU A 373 3.36 17.36 -10.20
C LEU A 373 3.45 16.13 -9.26
N PRO A 374 2.61 15.12 -9.47
CA PRO A 374 2.77 13.83 -8.82
C PRO A 374 4.14 13.19 -9.08
N ALA A 375 4.58 12.36 -8.14
CA ALA A 375 5.88 11.71 -8.11
C ALA A 375 6.21 10.94 -9.40
N TYR A 376 5.22 10.25 -9.96
CA TYR A 376 5.38 9.45 -11.18
C TYR A 376 5.68 10.28 -12.44
N TYR A 377 5.59 11.61 -12.40
CA TYR A 377 6.04 12.50 -13.48
C TYR A 377 7.53 12.91 -13.38
N LEU A 378 8.30 12.31 -12.47
CA LEU A 378 9.72 12.66 -12.32
C LEU A 378 10.50 12.31 -13.60
N GLU A 379 11.04 13.34 -14.25
CA GLU A 379 11.76 13.16 -15.52
C GLU A 379 13.14 12.54 -15.33
N ASN A 380 13.90 13.05 -14.36
CA ASN A 380 15.19 12.46 -14.02
C ASN A 380 15.07 11.64 -12.74
N GLU A 381 14.98 10.32 -12.90
CA GLU A 381 14.87 9.34 -11.81
C GLU A 381 16.04 9.43 -10.81
N GLN A 382 17.22 9.91 -11.23
CA GLN A 382 18.36 10.11 -10.34
C GLN A 382 18.09 11.15 -9.24
N LEU A 383 17.12 12.04 -9.48
CA LEU A 383 16.69 13.05 -8.52
C LEU A 383 15.69 12.52 -7.50
N GLU A 384 15.37 11.22 -7.51
CA GLU A 384 14.38 10.60 -6.60
C GLU A 384 14.61 11.01 -5.13
N ARG A 385 15.87 11.12 -4.71
CA ARG A 385 16.27 11.39 -3.33
C ARG A 385 16.66 12.83 -3.02
N GLU A 386 16.56 13.74 -3.99
CA GLU A 386 16.72 15.18 -3.75
C GLU A 386 15.60 15.75 -2.85
N SER A 387 14.52 14.98 -2.66
CA SER A 387 13.48 15.23 -1.65
C SER A 387 13.96 15.02 -0.21
N ARG A 388 15.13 14.40 0.02
CA ARG A 388 15.69 14.14 1.36
C ARG A 388 16.70 15.21 1.73
N LEU A 389 16.41 15.99 2.77
CA LEU A 389 17.34 16.94 3.36
C LEU A 389 18.49 16.16 4.00
N LYS A 390 19.71 16.35 3.49
CA LYS A 390 20.92 15.92 4.22
C LYS A 390 21.01 16.82 5.44
N TYR A 391 20.88 16.27 6.64
CA TYR A 391 21.37 16.98 7.82
C TYR A 391 22.84 17.31 7.54
N ALA A 392 23.21 18.58 7.60
CA ALA A 392 24.60 18.93 7.78
C ALA A 392 25.07 18.11 8.99
N LYS A 393 26.12 17.30 8.82
CA LYS A 393 26.80 16.71 9.97
C LYS A 393 27.19 17.89 10.87
N LEU A 394 26.47 18.06 11.97
CA LEU A 394 26.88 18.94 13.06
C LEU A 394 28.14 18.36 13.70
#